data_AF-A0A517M1B3-F1
#
_entry.id   AF-A0A517M1B3-F1
#
_cell.length_a   1.000
_cell.length_b   1.000
_cell.length_c   1.000
_cell.angle_alpha   90.00
_cell.angle_beta   90.00
_cell.angle_gamma   90.00
#
_symmetry.space_group_name_H-M   'P 1'
#
loop_
_entity.id
_entity.type
_entity.pdbx_description
1 polymer ?
#
loop_
_entity_poly.entity_id
_entity_poly.type
_entity_poly.pdbx_seq_one_letter_code
_entity_poly.pdbx_strand_id
1 'polypeptide(L)'
;MRIDRPLRTSANRRKGSIVVLVAIMLPVLFILAALAINASYMQLTRTELFIATDAATRSAGRTFSELQNVDDAKAAAKATAAKNQVAGESLQLRTGDGDNEIEFGMTSNDGNYSRFEFQKVSTSSVSSGSARANAVRVVGRRDSGSLGGSIQTLFPKFLTTDTFNPTQTSVAMQVDRDISLVLDRSGSMDYLTITWPSGKSPYNSSTMSAAVTAGYLYKSRGNYYYSYGVSSDEYEKWAWEEYYELGPYPQTPWNSLVAAVDGFLNVLDETHPEEHVSVSSYSSNATLDLYLDGDYDEVRDTLDDLYPSGSTAIGKGMEKGIQTLTHSSARPYAAKTMVVMTDGMHNYGIDPVTVATSLVATYNLTIHTVTFGSGADKTRMQKVAAIGGGSHYHAEDGTALKDVFEEIANNLPVLLTE
;
A
#
# COMPACT_ATOMS: atom_id res chain seq x y z
N MET A 1 -109.29 14.60 21.23
CA MET A 1 -108.23 13.89 20.47
C MET A 1 -106.89 14.49 20.90
N ARG A 2 -106.12 13.74 21.69
CA ARG A 2 -104.88 14.13 22.35
C ARG A 2 -103.72 13.85 21.39
N ILE A 3 -102.85 14.81 21.13
CA ILE A 3 -101.60 14.57 20.39
C ILE A 3 -100.46 15.10 21.24
N ASP A 4 -99.77 14.15 21.88
CA ASP A 4 -98.55 14.37 22.64
C ASP A 4 -97.42 14.82 21.70
N ARG A 5 -96.75 15.93 22.05
CA ARG A 5 -95.48 16.33 21.41
C ARG A 5 -94.31 15.74 22.20
N PRO A 6 -93.34 15.05 21.57
CA PRO A 6 -92.17 14.55 22.27
C PRO A 6 -91.17 15.67 22.56
N LEU A 7 -90.66 15.73 23.79
CA LEU A 7 -89.54 16.58 24.21
C LEU A 7 -88.27 16.10 23.51
N ARG A 8 -87.68 16.95 22.65
CA ARG A 8 -86.34 16.73 22.08
C ARG A 8 -85.29 17.00 23.17
N THR A 9 -84.56 15.95 23.57
CA THR A 9 -83.37 16.05 24.39
C THR A 9 -82.21 16.65 23.58
N SER A 10 -81.68 17.79 24.05
CA SER A 10 -80.49 18.42 23.49
C SER A 10 -79.24 17.63 23.89
N ALA A 11 -78.75 16.77 22.99
CA ALA A 11 -77.42 16.19 23.11
C ALA A 11 -76.37 17.28 22.89
N ASN A 12 -75.66 17.63 23.96
CA ASN A 12 -74.64 18.68 23.99
C ASN A 12 -73.47 18.31 23.05
N ARG A 13 -73.44 18.87 21.84
CA ARG A 13 -72.36 18.67 20.86
C ARG A 13 -71.09 19.40 21.33
N ARG A 14 -70.23 18.72 22.08
CA ARG A 14 -68.82 19.08 22.26
C ARG A 14 -68.07 18.88 20.93
N LYS A 15 -68.17 19.84 19.99
CA LYS A 15 -67.48 19.80 18.68
C LYS A 15 -66.56 21.01 18.42
N GLY A 16 -66.44 21.95 19.35
CA GLY A 16 -65.64 23.17 19.15
C GLY A 16 -64.17 23.06 19.56
N SER A 17 -63.86 22.35 20.65
CA SER A 17 -62.50 22.31 21.21
C SER A 17 -61.47 21.60 20.31
N ILE A 18 -61.89 20.57 19.57
CA ILE A 18 -61.03 19.84 18.64
C ILE A 18 -60.63 20.72 17.45
N VAL A 19 -61.55 21.55 16.93
CA VAL A 19 -61.27 22.44 15.79
C VAL A 19 -60.25 23.51 16.19
N VAL A 20 -60.35 24.06 17.41
CA VAL A 20 -59.37 25.02 17.95
C VAL A 20 -58.00 24.37 18.14
N LEU A 21 -57.96 23.13 18.65
CA LEU A 21 -56.70 22.39 18.81
C LEU A 21 -56.04 22.09 17.46
N VAL A 22 -56.81 21.65 16.45
CA VAL A 22 -56.32 21.38 15.10
C VAL A 22 -55.81 22.66 14.43
N ALA A 23 -56.52 23.78 14.59
CA ALA A 23 -56.12 25.07 14.03
C ALA A 23 -54.76 25.56 14.57
N ILE A 24 -54.39 25.18 15.80
CA ILE A 24 -53.09 25.50 16.41
C ILE A 24 -52.04 24.44 16.08
N MET A 25 -52.40 23.14 16.14
CA MET A 25 -51.47 22.03 15.93
C MET A 25 -51.00 21.91 14.49
N LEU A 26 -51.85 22.21 13.51
CA LEU A 26 -51.51 22.05 12.09
C LEU A 26 -50.38 23.00 11.66
N PRO A 27 -50.40 24.31 11.99
CA PRO A 27 -49.24 25.19 11.78
C PRO A 27 -47.97 24.72 12.49
N VAL A 28 -48.09 24.24 13.74
CA VAL A 28 -46.93 23.73 14.50
C VAL A 28 -46.31 22.52 13.82
N LEU A 29 -47.13 21.58 13.34
CA LEU A 29 -46.66 20.42 12.58
C LEU A 29 -45.96 20.83 11.28
N PHE A 30 -46.45 21.84 10.56
CA PHE A 30 -45.77 22.35 9.37
C PHE A 30 -44.42 22.99 9.69
N ILE A 31 -44.32 23.75 10.79
CA ILE A 31 -43.06 24.33 11.23
C ILE A 31 -42.05 23.23 11.60
N LEU A 32 -42.48 22.21 12.33
CA LEU A 32 -41.63 21.07 12.69
C LEU A 32 -41.19 20.26 11.46
N ALA A 33 -42.08 20.06 10.49
CA ALA A 33 -41.75 19.40 9.23
C ALA A 33 -40.74 20.22 8.41
N ALA A 34 -40.92 21.54 8.29
CA ALA A 34 -39.98 22.43 7.62
C ALA A 34 -38.59 22.40 8.28
N LEU A 35 -38.55 22.41 9.62
CA LEU A 35 -37.31 22.26 10.39
C LEU A 35 -36.61 20.93 10.10
N ALA A 36 -37.36 19.82 10.12
CA ALA A 36 -36.83 18.48 9.86
C ALA A 36 -36.31 18.33 8.42
N ILE A 37 -37.01 18.89 7.43
CA ILE A 37 -36.61 18.87 6.03
C ILE A 37 -35.34 19.71 5.83
N ASN A 38 -35.30 20.93 6.37
CA ASN A 38 -34.10 21.77 6.29
C ASN A 38 -32.89 21.10 6.98
N ALA A 39 -33.09 20.49 8.16
CA ALA A 39 -32.03 19.75 8.85
C ALA A 39 -31.50 18.57 8.02
N SER A 40 -32.41 17.81 7.40
CA SER A 40 -32.05 16.68 6.53
C SER A 40 -31.29 17.16 5.28
N TYR A 41 -31.74 18.26 4.66
CA TYR A 41 -31.09 18.86 3.51
C TYR A 41 -29.67 19.39 3.84
N MET A 42 -29.49 20.04 5.00
CA MET A 42 -28.18 20.48 5.46
C MET A 42 -27.22 19.30 5.69
N GLN A 43 -27.70 18.20 6.27
CA GLN A 43 -26.87 17.01 6.48
C GLN A 43 -26.51 16.32 5.16
N LEU A 44 -27.46 16.19 4.23
CA LEU A 44 -27.19 15.68 2.89
C LEU A 44 -26.11 16.52 2.21
N THR A 45 -26.24 17.85 2.24
CA THR A 45 -25.30 18.75 1.60
C THR A 45 -23.89 18.69 2.23
N ARG A 46 -23.79 18.46 3.55
CA ARG A 46 -22.49 18.21 4.20
C ARG A 46 -21.84 16.93 3.71
N THR A 47 -22.61 15.86 3.59
CA THR A 47 -22.12 14.57 3.08
C THR A 47 -21.69 14.69 1.62
N GLU A 48 -22.47 15.37 0.78
CA GLU A 48 -22.10 15.64 -0.62
C GLU A 48 -20.81 16.45 -0.70
N LEU A 49 -20.68 17.51 0.11
CA LEU A 49 -19.44 18.30 0.17
C LEU A 49 -18.25 17.47 0.65
N PHE A 50 -18.45 16.57 1.61
CA PHE A 50 -17.43 15.64 2.07
C PHE A 50 -16.93 14.73 0.96
N ILE A 51 -17.84 14.06 0.26
CA ILE A 51 -17.50 13.16 -0.85
C ILE A 51 -16.81 13.91 -1.98
N ALA A 52 -17.33 15.10 -2.35
CA ALA A 52 -16.75 15.91 -3.41
C ALA A 52 -15.32 16.39 -3.07
N THR A 53 -15.10 16.80 -1.82
CA THR A 53 -13.79 17.28 -1.36
C THR A 53 -12.79 16.13 -1.24
N ASP A 54 -13.19 14.99 -0.67
CA ASP A 54 -12.33 13.79 -0.56
C ASP A 54 -11.92 13.27 -1.95
N ALA A 55 -12.88 13.14 -2.88
CA ALA A 55 -12.59 12.72 -4.25
C ALA A 55 -11.63 13.68 -4.97
N ALA A 56 -11.82 14.99 -4.82
CA ALA A 56 -10.93 15.99 -5.39
C ALA A 56 -9.52 15.91 -4.78
N THR A 57 -9.42 15.71 -3.45
CA THR A 57 -8.14 15.57 -2.74
C THR A 57 -7.39 14.31 -3.16
N ARG A 58 -8.08 13.18 -3.28
CA ARG A 58 -7.49 11.92 -3.78
C ARG A 58 -6.97 12.06 -5.20
N SER A 59 -7.75 12.68 -6.08
CA SER A 59 -7.33 12.93 -7.45
C SER A 59 -6.10 13.83 -7.50
N ALA A 60 -6.06 14.89 -6.69
CA ALA A 60 -4.92 15.80 -6.63
C ALA A 60 -3.68 15.11 -6.06
N GLY A 61 -3.81 14.38 -4.95
CA GLY A 61 -2.72 13.64 -4.32
C GLY A 61 -2.14 12.58 -5.25
N ARG A 62 -3.00 11.86 -5.98
CA ARG A 62 -2.55 10.89 -6.99
C ARG A 62 -1.80 11.54 -8.14
N THR A 63 -2.37 12.57 -8.77
CA THR A 63 -1.71 13.26 -9.88
C THR A 63 -0.42 13.96 -9.44
N PHE A 64 -0.40 14.50 -8.22
CA PHE A 64 0.82 15.06 -7.64
C PHE A 64 1.88 13.99 -7.43
N SER A 65 1.49 12.83 -6.92
CA SER A 65 2.39 11.69 -6.75
C SER A 65 2.93 11.17 -8.09
N GLU A 66 2.10 11.12 -9.13
CA GLU A 66 2.47 10.60 -10.47
C GLU A 66 3.30 11.61 -11.29
N LEU A 67 2.99 12.90 -11.25
CA LEU A 67 3.60 13.88 -12.16
C LEU A 67 4.57 14.85 -11.46
N GLN A 68 4.60 14.85 -10.13
CA GLN A 68 5.39 15.78 -9.30
C GLN A 68 5.19 17.27 -9.69
N ASN A 69 4.06 17.58 -10.31
CA ASN A 69 3.72 18.90 -10.81
C ASN A 69 2.49 19.46 -10.09
N VAL A 70 2.69 20.62 -9.47
CA VAL A 70 1.67 21.38 -8.75
C VAL A 70 0.49 21.75 -9.65
N ASP A 71 0.75 22.19 -10.89
CA ASP A 71 -0.30 22.69 -11.77
C ASP A 71 -1.21 21.56 -12.25
N ASP A 72 -0.64 20.39 -12.55
CA ASP A 72 -1.39 19.20 -12.92
C ASP A 72 -2.23 18.68 -11.75
N ALA A 73 -1.67 18.67 -10.53
CA ALA A 73 -2.40 18.32 -9.33
C ALA A 73 -3.59 19.26 -9.06
N LYS A 74 -3.39 20.58 -9.21
CA LYS A 74 -4.46 21.58 -9.10
C LYS A 74 -5.54 21.39 -10.17
N ALA A 75 -5.14 21.11 -11.41
CA ALA A 75 -6.04 20.84 -12.51
C ALA A 75 -6.88 19.57 -12.27
N ALA A 76 -6.26 18.50 -11.78
CA ALA A 76 -6.92 17.26 -11.41
C ALA A 76 -7.93 17.45 -10.27
N ALA A 77 -7.56 18.18 -9.21
CA ALA A 77 -8.49 18.51 -8.12
C ALA A 77 -9.73 19.25 -8.64
N LYS A 78 -9.52 20.30 -9.46
CA LYS A 78 -10.59 21.11 -10.04
C LYS A 78 -11.50 20.27 -10.95
N ALA A 79 -10.92 19.44 -11.81
CA ALA A 79 -11.68 18.59 -12.72
C ALA A 79 -12.52 17.55 -11.96
N THR A 80 -11.98 16.96 -10.90
CA THR A 80 -12.68 15.96 -10.09
C THR A 80 -13.74 16.60 -9.19
N ALA A 81 -13.48 17.77 -8.62
CA ALA A 81 -14.51 18.53 -7.90
C ALA A 81 -15.71 18.86 -8.79
N ALA A 82 -15.49 19.29 -10.04
CA ALA A 82 -16.55 19.66 -10.96
C ALA A 82 -17.48 18.48 -11.36
N LYS A 83 -17.00 17.23 -11.24
CA LYS A 83 -17.79 16.01 -11.49
C LYS A 83 -18.75 15.68 -10.34
N ASN A 84 -18.53 16.24 -9.15
CA ASN A 84 -19.33 15.96 -7.97
C ASN A 84 -20.27 17.14 -7.67
N GLN A 85 -21.54 16.83 -7.41
CA GLN A 85 -22.55 17.83 -7.07
C GLN A 85 -22.68 18.00 -5.56
N VAL A 86 -22.91 19.23 -5.12
CA VAL A 86 -23.21 19.63 -3.75
C VAL A 86 -24.44 20.52 -3.83
N ALA A 87 -25.54 20.14 -3.16
CA ALA A 87 -26.81 20.87 -3.22
C ALA A 87 -27.32 21.11 -4.67
N GLY A 88 -27.05 20.18 -5.58
CA GLY A 88 -27.48 20.26 -6.99
C GLY A 88 -26.57 21.08 -7.93
N GLU A 89 -25.47 21.66 -7.42
CA GLU A 89 -24.48 22.38 -8.23
C GLU A 89 -23.10 21.71 -8.13
N SER A 90 -22.32 21.71 -9.21
CA SER A 90 -20.95 21.17 -9.18
C SER A 90 -20.06 21.92 -8.19
N LEU A 91 -19.23 21.18 -7.43
CA LEU A 91 -18.22 21.82 -6.58
C LEU A 91 -17.16 22.50 -7.46
N GLN A 92 -16.99 23.81 -7.27
CA GLN A 92 -16.00 24.60 -7.99
C GLN A 92 -14.88 25.01 -7.06
N LEU A 93 -13.64 24.69 -7.45
CA LEU A 93 -12.42 25.05 -6.74
C LEU A 93 -11.63 26.12 -7.50
N ARG A 94 -11.08 27.06 -6.76
CA ARG A 94 -10.09 28.03 -7.21
C ARG A 94 -8.70 27.43 -7.07
N THR A 95 -7.89 27.60 -8.10
CA THR A 95 -6.53 27.04 -8.19
C THR A 95 -5.45 28.06 -7.84
N GLY A 96 -5.83 29.32 -7.56
CA GLY A 96 -4.91 30.36 -7.16
C GLY A 96 -4.39 30.14 -5.74
N ASP A 97 -3.10 30.35 -5.53
CA ASP A 97 -2.48 30.15 -4.21
C ASP A 97 -3.04 31.09 -3.14
N GLY A 98 -3.52 32.28 -3.53
CA GLY A 98 -4.16 33.24 -2.63
C GLY A 98 -5.56 32.83 -2.16
N ASP A 99 -6.18 31.85 -2.81
CA ASP A 99 -7.54 31.41 -2.49
C ASP A 99 -7.57 30.37 -1.35
N ASN A 100 -6.44 29.70 -1.09
CA ASN A 100 -6.27 28.66 -0.06
C ASN A 100 -7.27 27.50 -0.16
N GLU A 101 -7.74 27.18 -1.37
CA GLU A 101 -8.64 26.04 -1.62
C GLU A 101 -7.91 24.76 -2.01
N ILE A 102 -6.69 24.87 -2.54
CA ILE A 102 -5.77 23.75 -2.80
C ILE A 102 -4.42 24.15 -2.26
N GLU A 103 -3.91 23.40 -1.29
CA GLU A 103 -2.69 23.71 -0.56
C GLU A 103 -1.77 22.50 -0.56
N PHE A 104 -0.47 22.75 -0.70
CA PHE A 104 0.56 21.72 -0.61
C PHE A 104 1.28 21.86 0.72
N GLY A 105 1.74 20.75 1.27
CA GLY A 105 2.33 20.75 2.59
C GLY A 105 3.03 19.46 2.96
N MET A 106 3.45 19.44 4.22
CA MET A 106 4.00 18.26 4.87
C MET A 106 3.06 17.82 5.99
N THR A 107 2.83 16.53 6.13
CA THR A 107 2.12 15.99 7.31
C THR A 107 3.12 15.55 8.38
N SER A 108 2.83 15.88 9.63
CA SER A 108 3.58 15.41 10.80
C SER A 108 2.64 14.68 11.75
N ASN A 109 3.12 13.62 12.40
CA ASN A 109 2.44 12.97 13.51
C ASN A 109 3.30 13.14 14.78
N ASP A 110 2.75 13.69 15.87
CA ASP A 110 3.45 13.94 17.14
C ASP A 110 3.63 12.67 17.99
N GLY A 111 3.77 11.51 17.35
CA GLY A 111 4.06 10.21 17.98
C GLY A 111 2.99 9.61 18.90
N ASN A 112 1.91 10.32 19.20
CA ASN A 112 0.89 9.92 20.19
C ASN A 112 -0.48 9.66 19.54
N TYR A 113 -0.59 8.65 18.67
CA TYR A 113 -1.87 8.24 18.04
C TYR A 113 -2.73 9.42 17.51
N SER A 114 -2.08 10.55 17.20
CA SER A 114 -2.74 11.80 16.88
C SER A 114 -3.03 11.85 15.38
N ARG A 115 -4.09 12.59 15.02
CA ARG A 115 -4.35 12.98 13.63
C ARG A 115 -3.10 13.62 13.03
N PHE A 116 -2.81 13.34 11.76
CA PHE A 116 -1.72 13.99 11.06
C PHE A 116 -1.99 15.50 10.98
N GLU A 117 -1.02 16.30 11.43
CA GLU A 117 -1.08 17.75 11.33
C GLU A 117 -0.50 18.18 9.99
N PHE A 118 -1.31 18.85 9.18
CA PHE A 118 -0.86 19.42 7.91
C PHE A 118 -0.17 20.76 8.14
N GLN A 119 1.11 20.82 7.79
CA GLN A 119 1.91 22.04 7.75
C GLN A 119 1.99 22.53 6.31
N LYS A 120 1.44 23.72 6.05
CA LYS A 120 1.43 24.32 4.71
C LYS A 120 2.85 24.72 4.29
N VAL A 121 3.23 24.33 3.08
CA VAL A 121 4.45 24.77 2.41
C VAL A 121 4.06 25.74 1.29
N SER A 122 4.93 26.70 0.97
CA SER A 122 4.68 27.62 -0.13
C SER A 122 4.65 26.89 -1.47
N THR A 123 3.58 27.04 -2.24
CA THR A 123 3.44 26.44 -3.57
C THR A 123 4.58 26.84 -4.52
N SER A 124 5.11 28.06 -4.39
CA SER A 124 6.27 28.52 -5.17
C SER A 124 7.56 27.77 -4.82
N SER A 125 7.72 27.35 -3.56
CA SER A 125 8.86 26.56 -3.11
C SER A 125 8.75 25.10 -3.56
N VAL A 126 7.53 24.56 -3.62
CA VAL A 126 7.25 23.22 -4.15
C VAL A 126 7.50 23.17 -5.66
N SER A 127 6.93 24.12 -6.41
CA SER A 127 7.09 24.18 -7.88
C SER A 127 8.53 24.47 -8.34
N SER A 128 9.34 25.14 -7.52
CA SER A 128 10.77 25.37 -7.80
C SER A 128 11.69 24.27 -7.28
N GLY A 129 11.15 23.22 -6.65
CA GLY A 129 11.93 22.14 -6.02
C GLY A 129 12.73 22.57 -4.79
N SER A 130 12.57 23.81 -4.30
CA SER A 130 13.28 24.32 -3.12
C SER A 130 12.72 23.78 -1.79
N ALA A 131 11.49 23.29 -1.79
CA ALA A 131 10.87 22.60 -0.68
C ALA A 131 10.08 21.40 -1.19
N ARG A 132 10.06 20.32 -0.44
CA ARG A 132 9.30 19.12 -0.77
C ARG A 132 7.95 19.15 -0.06
N ALA A 133 6.89 18.78 -0.77
CA ALA A 133 5.57 18.56 -0.19
C ALA A 133 5.25 17.08 -0.35
N ASN A 134 4.71 16.45 0.69
CA ASN A 134 4.24 15.06 0.65
C ASN A 134 2.73 14.98 0.87
N ALA A 135 2.04 16.10 0.95
CA ALA A 135 0.60 16.13 1.14
C ALA A 135 -0.08 17.26 0.36
N VAL A 136 -1.30 16.97 -0.08
CA VAL A 136 -2.21 17.93 -0.71
C VAL A 136 -3.46 18.04 0.15
N ARG A 137 -3.81 19.28 0.52
CA ARG A 137 -5.02 19.63 1.24
C ARG A 137 -5.98 20.36 0.32
N VAL A 138 -7.21 19.88 0.20
CA VAL A 138 -8.28 20.59 -0.52
C VAL A 138 -9.32 21.07 0.47
N VAL A 139 -9.76 22.31 0.30
CA VAL A 139 -10.81 22.95 1.09
C VAL A 139 -12.02 23.20 0.19
N GLY A 140 -13.03 22.33 0.28
CA GLY A 140 -14.31 22.53 -0.37
C GLY A 140 -15.16 23.55 0.39
N ARG A 141 -15.57 24.63 -0.28
CA ARG A 141 -16.31 25.75 0.34
C ARG A 141 -17.62 26.04 -0.38
N ARG A 142 -18.70 26.19 0.38
CA ARG A 142 -19.99 26.73 -0.09
C ARG A 142 -20.39 27.88 0.81
N ASP A 143 -19.65 28.99 0.70
CA ASP A 143 -19.89 30.21 1.46
C ASP A 143 -19.95 31.42 0.52
N SER A 144 -20.18 32.60 1.07
CA SER A 144 -20.33 33.82 0.26
C SER A 144 -19.08 34.22 -0.52
N GLY A 145 -17.91 33.67 -0.18
CA GLY A 145 -16.64 33.91 -0.86
C GLY A 145 -16.21 32.78 -1.78
N SER A 146 -16.98 31.69 -1.92
CA SER A 146 -16.69 30.60 -2.85
C SER A 146 -17.37 30.81 -4.20
N LEU A 147 -16.85 30.16 -5.26
CA LEU A 147 -17.42 30.28 -6.61
C LEU A 147 -18.86 29.74 -6.70
N GLY A 148 -19.17 28.70 -5.91
CA GLY A 148 -20.51 28.11 -5.82
C GLY A 148 -21.44 28.78 -4.81
N GLY A 149 -20.99 29.84 -4.14
CA GLY A 149 -21.78 30.64 -3.20
C GLY A 149 -22.33 29.88 -1.99
N SER A 150 -23.09 30.62 -1.18
CA SER A 150 -23.88 30.11 -0.06
C SER A 150 -25.08 29.27 -0.52
N ILE A 151 -25.38 28.19 0.20
CA ILE A 151 -26.54 27.34 -0.11
C ILE A 151 -27.79 27.94 0.54
N GLN A 152 -28.87 28.08 -0.21
CA GLN A 152 -30.16 28.50 0.34
C GLN A 152 -30.86 27.32 1.00
N THR A 153 -31.48 27.56 2.16
CA THR A 153 -32.36 26.56 2.79
C THR A 153 -33.63 26.36 1.96
N LEU A 154 -34.21 25.15 1.98
CA LEU A 154 -35.42 24.84 1.20
C LEU A 154 -36.63 25.67 1.62
N PHE A 155 -36.73 25.96 2.91
CA PHE A 155 -37.79 26.80 3.48
C PHE A 155 -37.18 28.02 4.20
N PRO A 156 -36.83 29.09 3.45
CA PRO A 156 -36.35 30.33 4.05
C PRO A 156 -37.44 30.95 4.93
N LYS A 157 -37.06 31.67 5.99
CA LYS A 157 -37.93 32.33 7.00
C LYS A 157 -38.51 31.49 8.15
N PHE A 158 -38.34 30.17 8.16
CA PHE A 158 -38.69 29.34 9.34
C PHE A 158 -37.49 29.10 10.27
N LEU A 159 -36.29 29.48 9.82
CA LEU A 159 -35.03 29.48 10.58
C LEU A 159 -34.54 30.93 10.74
N THR A 160 -33.62 31.14 11.68
CA THR A 160 -32.94 32.44 11.89
C THR A 160 -32.01 32.84 10.74
N THR A 161 -31.64 31.91 9.86
CA THR A 161 -30.78 32.16 8.70
C THR A 161 -31.35 31.50 7.46
N ASP A 162 -31.46 32.27 6.36
CA ASP A 162 -31.95 31.75 5.07
C ASP A 162 -30.88 30.98 4.29
N THR A 163 -29.61 31.09 4.70
CA THR A 163 -28.45 30.47 4.06
C THR A 163 -27.68 29.54 4.98
N PHE A 164 -26.97 28.60 4.37
CA PHE A 164 -26.14 27.59 4.98
C PHE A 164 -24.76 27.59 4.31
N ASN A 165 -23.70 27.72 5.12
CA ASN A 165 -22.33 27.92 4.65
C ASN A 165 -21.39 26.80 5.10
N PRO A 166 -21.46 25.58 4.54
CA PRO A 166 -20.56 24.50 4.91
C PRO A 166 -19.18 24.66 4.28
N THR A 167 -18.16 24.32 5.05
CA THR A 167 -16.77 24.18 4.60
C THR A 167 -16.26 22.81 5.02
N GLN A 168 -15.53 22.14 4.14
CA GLN A 168 -14.92 20.85 4.41
C GLN A 168 -13.47 20.86 3.98
N THR A 169 -12.62 20.18 4.75
CA THR A 169 -11.21 19.99 4.43
C THR A 169 -10.91 18.50 4.36
N SER A 170 -10.09 18.09 3.40
CA SER A 170 -9.55 16.74 3.29
C SER A 170 -8.08 16.81 2.90
N VAL A 171 -7.29 15.85 3.34
CA VAL A 171 -5.85 15.76 3.07
C VAL A 171 -5.52 14.40 2.48
N ALA A 172 -4.82 14.40 1.34
CA ALA A 172 -4.20 13.22 0.76
C ALA A 172 -2.70 13.34 0.96
N MET A 173 -2.07 12.30 1.52
CA MET A 173 -0.62 12.25 1.72
C MET A 173 -0.02 11.13 0.87
N GLN A 174 1.13 11.44 0.28
CA GLN A 174 2.10 10.51 -0.26
C GLN A 174 2.97 10.04 0.91
N VAL A 175 3.11 8.72 1.05
CA VAL A 175 3.84 8.11 2.15
C VAL A 175 5.21 7.67 1.63
N ASP A 176 6.28 8.31 2.10
CA ASP A 176 7.65 7.83 1.90
C ASP A 176 7.79 6.42 2.50
N ARG A 177 8.71 5.58 2.00
CA ARG A 177 8.81 4.19 2.49
C ARG A 177 10.23 3.80 2.85
N ASP A 178 10.39 3.29 4.06
CA ASP A 178 11.65 2.69 4.48
C ASP A 178 11.47 1.17 4.51
N ILE A 179 12.24 0.48 3.68
CA ILE A 179 12.12 -0.95 3.45
C ILE A 179 13.37 -1.64 4.00
N SER A 180 13.16 -2.60 4.89
CA SER A 180 14.21 -3.49 5.36
C SER A 180 14.07 -4.86 4.71
N LEU A 181 15.02 -5.18 3.84
CA LEU A 181 15.20 -6.52 3.30
C LEU A 181 15.98 -7.36 4.30
N VAL A 182 15.37 -8.46 4.75
CA VAL A 182 15.99 -9.43 5.67
C VAL A 182 16.18 -10.73 4.92
N LEU A 183 17.42 -11.01 4.52
CA LEU A 183 17.74 -12.02 3.52
C LEU A 183 18.44 -13.24 4.12
N ASP A 184 17.97 -14.42 3.74
CA ASP A 184 18.59 -15.70 4.12
C ASP A 184 19.81 -15.94 3.23
N ARG A 185 20.97 -16.08 3.88
CA ARG A 185 22.22 -16.49 3.24
C ARG A 185 22.72 -17.79 3.85
N SER A 186 21.83 -18.68 4.28
CA SER A 186 22.20 -19.99 4.79
C SER A 186 22.81 -20.88 3.71
N GLY A 187 23.54 -21.92 4.11
CA GLY A 187 24.26 -22.77 3.15
C GLY A 187 23.40 -23.50 2.12
N SER A 188 22.09 -23.65 2.35
CA SER A 188 21.17 -24.21 1.34
C SER A 188 21.01 -23.29 0.12
N MET A 189 21.28 -21.99 0.28
CA MET A 189 21.14 -21.02 -0.80
C MET A 189 22.22 -21.14 -1.88
N ASP A 190 23.33 -21.82 -1.58
CA ASP A 190 24.44 -22.04 -2.53
C ASP A 190 24.29 -23.33 -3.34
N TYR A 191 23.40 -24.23 -2.94
CA TYR A 191 23.28 -25.53 -3.57
C TYR A 191 22.19 -25.57 -4.64
N LEU A 192 22.58 -25.83 -5.89
CA LEU A 192 21.64 -26.02 -6.99
C LEU A 192 21.02 -27.42 -6.94
N THR A 193 19.71 -27.50 -6.69
CA THR A 193 18.95 -28.76 -6.78
C THR A 193 18.16 -28.80 -8.08
N ILE A 194 18.63 -29.57 -9.06
CA ILE A 194 17.97 -29.70 -10.36
C ILE A 194 17.00 -30.87 -10.35
N THR A 195 15.72 -30.57 -10.51
CA THR A 195 14.70 -31.60 -10.74
C THR A 195 14.48 -31.76 -12.23
N TRP A 196 15.05 -32.81 -12.81
CA TRP A 196 14.90 -33.12 -14.24
C TRP A 196 13.48 -33.60 -14.55
N PRO A 197 12.84 -33.11 -15.63
CA PRO A 197 11.56 -33.65 -16.08
C PRO A 197 11.67 -35.15 -16.38
N SER A 198 10.56 -35.88 -16.21
CA SER A 198 10.51 -37.31 -16.45
C SER A 198 11.03 -37.67 -17.85
N GLY A 199 11.99 -38.58 -17.92
CA GLY A 199 12.62 -39.02 -19.17
C GLY A 199 13.66 -38.06 -19.75
N LYS A 200 13.91 -36.90 -19.14
CA LYS A 200 14.89 -35.90 -19.60
C LYS A 200 16.16 -35.85 -18.74
N SER A 201 16.61 -36.98 -18.19
CA SER A 201 17.84 -37.00 -17.39
C SER A 201 19.09 -36.83 -18.26
N PRO A 202 20.13 -36.11 -17.81
CA PRO A 202 21.43 -36.07 -18.49
C PRO A 202 22.07 -37.46 -18.51
N TYR A 203 21.83 -38.24 -17.46
CA TYR A 203 22.39 -39.59 -17.29
C TYR A 203 21.69 -40.67 -18.12
N ASN A 204 20.76 -40.29 -19.00
CA ASN A 204 20.17 -41.21 -19.97
C ASN A 204 21.18 -41.58 -21.06
N SER A 205 21.17 -42.85 -21.51
CA SER A 205 22.11 -43.35 -22.51
C SER A 205 22.09 -42.57 -23.83
N SER A 206 20.91 -42.10 -24.27
CA SER A 206 20.76 -41.28 -25.47
C SER A 206 21.46 -39.93 -25.31
N THR A 207 21.26 -39.29 -24.16
CA THR A 207 21.82 -37.97 -23.83
C THR A 207 23.33 -38.03 -23.66
N MET A 208 23.86 -39.03 -22.94
CA MET A 208 25.30 -39.23 -22.83
C MET A 208 25.95 -39.52 -24.19
N SER A 209 25.27 -40.26 -25.09
CA SER A 209 25.77 -40.49 -26.44
C SER A 209 25.78 -39.22 -27.30
N ALA A 210 24.75 -38.38 -27.17
CA ALA A 210 24.70 -37.07 -27.83
C ALA A 210 25.79 -36.13 -27.28
N ALA A 211 26.02 -36.16 -25.97
CA ALA A 211 27.05 -35.36 -25.31
C ALA A 211 28.47 -35.70 -25.77
N VAL A 212 28.74 -36.97 -26.11
CA VAL A 212 30.02 -37.37 -26.73
C VAL A 212 30.18 -36.77 -28.12
N THR A 213 29.09 -36.69 -28.89
CA THR A 213 29.11 -36.08 -30.24
C THR A 213 29.27 -34.55 -30.14
N ALA A 214 28.65 -33.93 -29.14
CA ALA A 214 28.75 -32.50 -28.86
C ALA A 214 30.08 -32.09 -28.18
N GLY A 215 30.91 -33.04 -27.76
CA GLY A 215 32.23 -32.78 -27.17
C GLY A 215 32.25 -32.55 -25.66
N TYR A 216 31.11 -32.61 -24.97
CA TYR A 216 31.03 -32.45 -23.51
C TYR A 216 31.51 -33.68 -22.74
N LEU A 217 31.31 -34.88 -23.30
CA LEU A 217 31.80 -36.14 -22.75
C LEU A 217 32.73 -36.85 -23.72
N TYR A 218 33.54 -37.76 -23.21
CA TYR A 218 34.22 -38.78 -24.01
C TYR A 218 33.95 -40.18 -23.45
N LYS A 219 34.04 -41.19 -24.32
CA LYS A 219 33.80 -42.58 -23.97
C LYS A 219 35.11 -43.37 -23.95
N SER A 220 35.40 -44.04 -22.84
CA SER A 220 36.57 -44.92 -22.70
C SER A 220 36.19 -46.21 -21.98
N ARG A 221 36.57 -47.36 -22.55
CA ARG A 221 36.28 -48.72 -22.00
C ARG A 221 34.81 -48.95 -21.61
N GLY A 222 33.88 -48.33 -22.33
CA GLY A 222 32.44 -48.45 -22.09
C GLY A 222 31.85 -47.44 -21.11
N ASN A 223 32.67 -46.65 -20.41
CA ASN A 223 32.24 -45.61 -19.47
C ASN A 223 32.33 -44.21 -20.10
N TYR A 224 31.51 -43.28 -19.61
CA TYR A 224 31.51 -41.87 -20.00
C TYR A 224 32.29 -41.04 -18.97
N TYR A 225 33.01 -40.04 -19.46
CA TYR A 225 33.84 -39.13 -18.66
C TYR A 225 33.69 -37.71 -19.21
N TYR A 226 33.78 -36.70 -18.36
CA TYR A 226 33.81 -35.31 -18.81
C TYR A 226 35.03 -35.03 -19.67
N SER A 227 34.83 -34.34 -20.79
CA SER A 227 35.93 -33.86 -21.63
C SER A 227 36.84 -32.91 -20.86
N TYR A 228 38.08 -32.78 -21.31
CA TYR A 228 39.04 -31.90 -20.68
C TYR A 228 38.51 -30.45 -20.64
N GLY A 229 38.43 -29.87 -19.44
CA GLY A 229 37.93 -28.51 -19.22
C GLY A 229 36.41 -28.40 -19.09
N VAL A 230 35.65 -29.50 -19.19
CA VAL A 230 34.19 -29.50 -19.01
C VAL A 230 33.84 -29.89 -17.57
N SER A 231 33.14 -29.01 -16.87
CA SER A 231 32.59 -29.28 -15.54
C SER A 231 31.27 -30.07 -15.62
N SER A 232 30.82 -30.62 -14.48
CA SER A 232 29.49 -31.24 -14.42
C SER A 232 28.39 -30.24 -14.78
N ASP A 233 28.52 -29.00 -14.32
CA ASP A 233 27.53 -27.94 -14.53
C ASP A 233 27.47 -27.51 -16.00
N GLU A 234 28.61 -27.42 -16.68
CA GLU A 234 28.65 -27.10 -18.12
C GLU A 234 27.96 -28.19 -18.96
N TYR A 235 28.17 -29.46 -18.58
CA TYR A 235 27.48 -30.58 -19.21
C TYR A 235 25.97 -30.58 -18.93
N GLU A 236 25.57 -30.38 -17.68
CA GLU A 236 24.16 -30.35 -17.29
C GLU A 236 23.44 -29.15 -17.91
N LYS A 237 24.10 -28.00 -17.99
CA LYS A 237 23.60 -26.81 -18.68
C LYS A 237 23.37 -27.07 -20.16
N TRP A 238 24.35 -27.65 -20.86
CA TRP A 238 24.17 -28.06 -22.25
C TRP A 238 23.00 -29.02 -22.41
N ALA A 239 22.90 -30.04 -21.54
CA ALA A 239 21.82 -31.01 -21.61
C ALA A 239 20.45 -30.32 -21.42
N TRP A 240 20.36 -29.35 -20.52
CA TRP A 240 19.13 -28.60 -20.23
C TRP A 240 18.74 -27.64 -21.35
N GLU A 241 19.63 -26.72 -21.71
CA GLU A 241 19.34 -25.59 -22.59
C GLU A 241 19.36 -26.01 -24.06
N GLU A 242 20.34 -26.80 -24.47
CA GLU A 242 20.57 -27.12 -25.88
C GLU A 242 19.97 -28.45 -26.30
N TYR A 243 20.15 -29.51 -25.50
CA TYR A 243 19.69 -30.84 -25.89
C TYR A 243 18.20 -31.07 -25.65
N TYR A 244 17.69 -30.63 -24.50
CA TYR A 244 16.28 -30.79 -24.14
C TYR A 244 15.42 -29.54 -24.33
N GLU A 245 16.06 -28.41 -24.67
CA GLU A 245 15.42 -27.11 -24.92
C GLU A 245 14.45 -26.69 -23.81
N LEU A 246 14.89 -26.84 -22.55
CA LEU A 246 14.07 -26.61 -21.36
C LEU A 246 13.99 -25.13 -20.93
N GLY A 247 14.57 -24.22 -21.72
CA GLY A 247 14.69 -22.80 -21.37
C GLY A 247 15.98 -22.53 -20.59
N PRO A 248 16.07 -21.39 -19.86
CA PRO A 248 17.29 -21.02 -19.15
C PRO A 248 17.61 -22.03 -18.06
N TYR A 249 18.90 -22.34 -17.90
CA TYR A 249 19.37 -23.25 -16.88
C TYR A 249 19.13 -22.67 -15.47
N PRO A 250 18.54 -23.45 -14.55
CA PRO A 250 18.28 -23.01 -13.19
C PRO A 250 19.56 -22.50 -12.50
N GLN A 251 19.41 -21.41 -11.75
CA GLN A 251 20.49 -20.83 -10.95
C GLN A 251 20.37 -21.27 -9.50
N THR A 252 21.44 -21.09 -8.72
CA THR A 252 21.37 -21.31 -7.27
C THR A 252 20.26 -20.45 -6.65
N PRO A 253 19.66 -20.88 -5.54
CA PRO A 253 18.70 -20.04 -4.81
C PRO A 253 19.24 -18.63 -4.51
N TRP A 254 20.52 -18.50 -4.17
CA TRP A 254 21.18 -17.22 -3.94
C TRP A 254 21.19 -16.33 -5.18
N ASN A 255 21.65 -16.83 -6.33
CA ASN A 255 21.66 -16.05 -7.57
C ASN A 255 20.23 -15.69 -8.02
N SER A 256 19.26 -16.57 -7.75
CA SER A 256 17.85 -16.28 -8.00
C SER A 256 17.33 -15.16 -7.09
N LEU A 257 17.75 -15.13 -5.82
CA LEU A 257 17.42 -14.06 -4.89
C LEU A 257 18.03 -12.73 -5.32
N VAL A 258 19.31 -12.70 -5.71
CA VAL A 258 19.98 -11.49 -6.21
C VAL A 258 19.22 -10.94 -7.43
N ALA A 259 18.87 -11.80 -8.40
CA ALA A 259 18.07 -11.39 -9.55
C ALA A 259 16.66 -10.92 -9.20
N ALA A 260 16.03 -11.51 -8.18
CA ALA A 260 14.71 -11.10 -7.71
C ALA A 260 14.74 -9.75 -6.97
N VAL A 261 15.78 -9.51 -6.16
CA VAL A 261 15.98 -8.21 -5.51
C VAL A 261 16.32 -7.14 -6.56
N ASP A 262 17.11 -7.44 -7.59
CA ASP A 262 17.33 -6.50 -8.70
C ASP A 262 16.00 -6.16 -9.42
N GLY A 263 15.15 -7.15 -9.71
CA GLY A 263 13.81 -6.92 -10.24
C GLY A 263 12.96 -6.02 -9.33
N PHE A 264 12.98 -6.27 -8.01
CA PHE A 264 12.34 -5.42 -7.01
C PHE A 264 12.84 -3.98 -7.05
N LEU A 265 14.16 -3.77 -7.07
CA LEU A 265 14.76 -2.44 -7.12
C LEU A 265 14.45 -1.71 -8.43
N ASN A 266 14.40 -2.43 -9.57
CA ASN A 266 14.00 -1.85 -10.85
C ASN A 266 12.54 -1.37 -10.82
N VAL A 267 11.64 -2.15 -10.20
CA VAL A 267 10.25 -1.69 -9.99
C VAL A 267 10.23 -0.46 -9.08
N LEU A 268 11.02 -0.44 -8.00
CA LEU A 268 11.09 0.74 -7.12
C LEU A 268 11.62 1.99 -7.85
N ASP A 269 12.60 1.83 -8.73
CA ASP A 269 13.16 2.94 -9.53
C ASP A 269 12.14 3.49 -10.54
N GLU A 270 11.17 2.67 -10.97
CA GLU A 270 10.01 3.11 -11.75
C GLU A 270 8.89 3.72 -10.88
N THR A 271 8.86 3.41 -9.58
CA THR A 271 7.88 4.01 -8.66
C THR A 271 8.28 5.42 -8.26
N HIS A 272 7.27 6.28 -8.09
CA HIS A 272 7.47 7.72 -7.88
C HIS A 272 7.63 8.18 -6.40
N PRO A 273 7.33 7.40 -5.34
CA PRO A 273 7.72 7.78 -3.98
C PRO A 273 9.23 7.76 -3.77
N GLU A 274 9.71 8.36 -2.67
CA GLU A 274 11.10 8.14 -2.25
C GLU A 274 11.15 6.89 -1.37
N GLU A 275 11.57 5.75 -1.93
CA GLU A 275 11.85 4.54 -1.16
C GLU A 275 13.32 4.44 -0.80
N HIS A 276 13.60 4.23 0.49
CA HIS A 276 14.92 3.85 0.95
C HIS A 276 14.92 2.37 1.30
N VAL A 277 15.92 1.66 0.83
CA VAL A 277 16.09 0.23 1.03
C VAL A 277 17.31 -0.01 1.91
N SER A 278 17.21 -1.02 2.77
CA SER A 278 18.30 -1.48 3.62
C SER A 278 18.41 -2.98 3.55
N VAL A 279 19.61 -3.51 3.79
CA VAL A 279 19.90 -4.93 3.66
C VAL A 279 20.44 -5.46 4.99
N SER A 280 19.78 -6.50 5.50
CA SER A 280 20.26 -7.31 6.62
C SER A 280 20.27 -8.77 6.20
N SER A 281 21.43 -9.41 6.24
CA SER A 281 21.56 -10.83 5.94
C SER A 281 21.70 -11.67 7.20
N TYR A 282 21.28 -12.94 7.12
CA TYR A 282 21.44 -13.88 8.22
C TYR A 282 21.83 -15.29 7.76
N SER A 283 22.60 -15.95 8.62
CA SER A 283 22.96 -17.36 8.57
C SER A 283 22.89 -17.93 10.00
N SER A 284 23.98 -18.45 10.56
CA SER A 284 24.09 -18.74 12.00
C SER A 284 24.11 -17.45 12.85
N ASN A 285 24.55 -16.35 12.26
CA ASN A 285 24.51 -15.00 12.82
C ASN A 285 23.87 -14.03 11.82
N ALA A 286 23.44 -12.87 12.28
CA ALA A 286 22.86 -11.84 11.43
C ALA A 286 23.72 -10.56 11.46
N THR A 287 23.82 -9.91 10.31
CA THR A 287 24.51 -8.65 10.10
C THR A 287 23.54 -7.63 9.51
N LEU A 288 23.79 -6.36 9.81
CA LEU A 288 23.18 -5.24 9.08
C LEU A 288 24.24 -4.83 8.07
N ASP A 289 23.99 -5.13 6.81
CA ASP A 289 24.99 -5.02 5.74
C ASP A 289 24.92 -3.65 5.06
N LEU A 290 23.71 -3.08 4.93
CA LEU A 290 23.49 -1.73 4.44
C LEU A 290 22.37 -1.04 5.25
N TYR A 291 22.60 0.22 5.62
CA TYR A 291 21.56 1.07 6.21
C TYR A 291 20.55 1.52 5.15
N LEU A 292 19.50 2.25 5.55
CA LEU A 292 18.55 2.81 4.59
C LEU A 292 19.25 3.77 3.63
N ASP A 293 19.25 3.42 2.34
CA ASP A 293 19.78 4.22 1.24
C ASP A 293 18.76 4.32 0.10
N GLY A 294 18.77 5.47 -0.58
CA GLY A 294 17.98 5.70 -1.80
C GLY A 294 18.77 5.37 -3.08
N ASP A 295 20.07 5.13 -2.97
CA ASP A 295 20.89 4.63 -4.07
C ASP A 295 20.80 3.10 -4.14
N TYR A 296 20.09 2.59 -5.14
CA TYR A 296 19.90 1.15 -5.33
C TYR A 296 21.14 0.45 -5.86
N ASP A 297 22.14 1.17 -6.37
CA ASP A 297 23.41 0.56 -6.78
C ASP A 297 24.21 0.11 -5.56
N GLU A 298 24.16 0.84 -4.44
CA GLU A 298 24.76 0.41 -3.16
C GLU A 298 24.09 -0.88 -2.62
N VAL A 299 22.78 -1.04 -2.85
CA VAL A 299 22.05 -2.28 -2.50
C VAL A 299 22.56 -3.45 -3.35
N ARG A 300 22.75 -3.24 -4.66
CA ARG A 300 23.28 -4.26 -5.59
C ARG A 300 24.71 -4.65 -5.21
N ASP A 301 25.59 -3.67 -5.00
CA ASP A 301 26.98 -3.89 -4.60
C ASP A 301 27.06 -4.66 -3.27
N THR A 302 26.20 -4.32 -2.30
CA THR A 302 26.12 -5.05 -1.03
C THR A 302 25.74 -6.53 -1.22
N LEU A 303 24.84 -6.84 -2.15
CA LEU A 303 24.42 -8.22 -2.42
C LEU A 303 25.51 -9.03 -3.12
N ASP A 304 26.27 -8.41 -4.01
CA ASP A 304 27.37 -9.05 -4.74
C ASP A 304 28.52 -9.47 -3.80
N ASP A 305 28.72 -8.74 -2.71
CA ASP A 305 29.73 -9.05 -1.68
C ASP A 305 29.30 -10.16 -0.69
N LEU A 306 28.00 -10.50 -0.66
CA LEU A 306 27.45 -11.49 0.24
C LEU A 306 27.50 -12.89 -0.38
N TYR A 307 27.92 -13.86 0.43
CA TYR A 307 27.99 -15.27 0.05
C TYR A 307 27.23 -16.17 1.03
N PRO A 308 26.50 -17.19 0.56
CA PRO A 308 25.79 -18.08 1.45
C PRO A 308 26.71 -18.99 2.26
N SER A 309 26.37 -19.20 3.53
CA SER A 309 27.06 -20.12 4.42
C SER A 309 26.25 -20.35 5.71
N GLY A 310 26.56 -21.40 6.45
CA GLY A 310 26.05 -21.58 7.82
C GLY A 310 24.58 -22.02 7.92
N SER A 311 23.99 -21.74 9.09
CA SER A 311 22.63 -22.18 9.49
C SER A 311 21.55 -21.16 9.13
N THR A 312 20.30 -21.37 9.56
CA THR A 312 19.13 -20.53 9.25
C THR A 312 18.56 -19.89 10.52
N ALA A 313 19.02 -18.68 10.87
CA ALA A 313 18.62 -17.95 12.08
C ALA A 313 17.69 -16.75 11.80
N ILE A 314 16.45 -17.03 11.39
CA ILE A 314 15.48 -16.03 10.91
C ILE A 314 15.22 -14.93 11.95
N GLY A 315 15.01 -15.31 13.22
CA GLY A 315 14.72 -14.33 14.28
C GLY A 315 15.86 -13.33 14.49
N LYS A 316 17.13 -13.75 14.37
CA LYS A 316 18.28 -12.83 14.45
C LYS A 316 18.31 -11.86 13.26
N GLY A 317 17.94 -12.33 12.07
CA GLY A 317 17.79 -11.49 10.88
C GLY A 317 16.78 -10.37 11.12
N MET A 318 15.61 -10.71 11.67
CA MET A 318 14.56 -9.73 12.00
C MET A 318 15.01 -8.72 13.07
N GLU A 319 15.76 -9.16 14.09
CA GLU A 319 16.36 -8.26 15.09
C GLU A 319 17.39 -7.29 14.50
N LYS A 320 18.05 -7.64 13.40
CA LYS A 320 18.94 -6.74 12.67
C LYS A 320 18.17 -5.82 11.73
N GLY A 321 17.18 -6.36 11.00
CA GLY A 321 16.32 -5.58 10.12
C GLY A 321 15.57 -4.47 10.84
N ILE A 322 15.16 -4.64 12.11
CA ILE A 322 14.51 -3.53 12.82
C ILE A 322 15.48 -2.38 13.17
N GLN A 323 16.78 -2.65 13.31
CA GLN A 323 17.76 -1.63 13.72
C GLN A 323 17.84 -0.50 12.70
N THR A 324 17.72 -0.81 11.41
CA THR A 324 17.74 0.20 10.36
C THR A 324 16.46 1.05 10.35
N LEU A 325 15.29 0.44 10.56
CA LEU A 325 13.99 1.12 10.56
C LEU A 325 13.76 2.02 11.79
N THR A 326 14.56 1.81 12.84
CA THR A 326 14.54 2.58 14.10
C THR A 326 15.78 3.46 14.28
N HIS A 327 16.71 3.44 13.31
CA HIS A 327 17.91 4.25 13.35
C HIS A 327 17.60 5.74 13.12
N SER A 328 18.53 6.61 13.48
CA SER A 328 18.43 8.05 13.22
C SER A 328 18.36 8.43 11.73
N SER A 329 18.83 7.54 10.84
CA SER A 329 18.70 7.68 9.39
C SER A 329 17.33 7.26 8.86
N ALA A 330 16.52 6.57 9.66
CA ALA A 330 15.17 6.20 9.27
C ALA A 330 14.27 7.43 9.29
N ARG A 331 13.48 7.61 8.24
CA ARG A 331 12.63 8.80 8.09
C ARG A 331 11.45 8.69 9.04
N PRO A 332 11.22 9.64 9.98
CA PRO A 332 10.23 9.48 11.04
C PRO A 332 8.79 9.23 10.55
N TYR A 333 8.46 9.71 9.35
CA TYR A 333 7.11 9.66 8.78
C TYR A 333 6.95 8.67 7.64
N ALA A 334 8.02 7.95 7.28
CA ALA A 334 7.96 6.92 6.26
C ALA A 334 7.25 5.67 6.79
N ALA A 335 6.44 5.03 5.95
CA ALA A 335 5.92 3.70 6.24
C ALA A 335 7.10 2.74 6.43
N LYS A 336 7.06 1.96 7.51
CA LYS A 336 8.11 1.01 7.86
C LYS A 336 7.68 -0.37 7.39
N THR A 337 8.42 -0.93 6.45
CA THR A 337 8.15 -2.27 5.93
C THR A 337 9.37 -3.15 6.09
N MET A 338 9.16 -4.36 6.61
CA MET A 338 10.17 -5.41 6.68
C MET A 338 9.76 -6.54 5.76
N VAL A 339 10.66 -6.96 4.87
CA VAL A 339 10.46 -8.11 3.98
C VAL A 339 11.45 -9.19 4.39
N VAL A 340 10.95 -10.29 4.95
CA VAL A 340 11.78 -11.39 5.46
C VAL A 340 11.73 -12.56 4.49
N MET A 341 12.88 -12.92 3.93
CA MET A 341 13.02 -14.03 2.98
C MET A 341 13.72 -15.22 3.62
N THR A 342 13.31 -16.45 3.28
CA THR A 342 13.98 -17.71 3.67
C THR A 342 13.77 -18.82 2.65
N ASP A 343 14.79 -19.66 2.43
CA ASP A 343 14.69 -20.91 1.65
C ASP A 343 14.59 -22.16 2.52
N GLY A 344 14.70 -22.00 3.85
CA GLY A 344 14.92 -23.08 4.78
C GLY A 344 14.01 -23.09 6.00
N MET A 345 14.25 -24.09 6.85
CA MET A 345 13.61 -24.17 8.16
C MET A 345 14.46 -23.47 9.21
N HIS A 346 13.83 -22.60 10.00
CA HIS A 346 14.46 -22.03 11.19
C HIS A 346 15.03 -23.13 12.08
N ASN A 347 16.35 -23.11 12.28
CA ASN A 347 17.07 -24.16 13.00
C ASN A 347 18.08 -23.61 14.03
N TYR A 348 18.19 -22.28 14.16
CA TYR A 348 19.16 -21.64 15.05
C TYR A 348 18.67 -20.31 15.61
N GLY A 349 18.95 -20.04 16.89
CA GLY A 349 18.60 -18.77 17.53
C GLY A 349 17.12 -18.64 17.90
N ILE A 350 16.67 -17.39 18.07
CA ILE A 350 15.34 -17.05 18.59
C ILE A 350 14.28 -17.30 17.50
N ASP A 351 13.13 -17.83 17.90
CA ASP A 351 12.04 -18.14 16.99
C ASP A 351 11.43 -16.86 16.36
N PRO A 352 11.27 -16.79 15.03
CA PRO A 352 10.81 -15.58 14.35
C PRO A 352 9.38 -15.16 14.72
N VAL A 353 8.51 -16.06 15.15
CA VAL A 353 7.15 -15.71 15.62
C VAL A 353 7.24 -14.87 16.90
N THR A 354 8.17 -15.22 17.79
CA THR A 354 8.42 -14.47 19.02
C THR A 354 8.96 -13.07 18.72
N VAL A 355 9.92 -12.98 17.80
CA VAL A 355 10.48 -11.68 17.38
C VAL A 355 9.41 -10.82 16.72
N ALA A 356 8.66 -11.34 15.75
CA ALA A 356 7.58 -10.62 15.08
C ALA A 356 6.59 -10.02 16.07
N THR A 357 6.16 -10.82 17.06
CA THR A 357 5.23 -10.38 18.12
C THR A 357 5.80 -9.21 18.93
N SER A 358 7.09 -9.27 19.29
CA SER A 358 7.74 -8.19 20.04
C SER A 358 7.92 -6.91 19.21
N LEU A 359 8.22 -7.04 17.92
CA LEU A 359 8.42 -5.90 17.02
C LEU A 359 7.12 -5.13 16.81
N VAL A 360 6.03 -5.82 16.46
CA VAL A 360 4.73 -5.17 16.20
C VAL A 360 4.07 -4.60 17.46
N ALA A 361 4.44 -5.12 18.64
CA ALA A 361 3.98 -4.56 19.91
C ALA A 361 4.68 -3.23 20.26
N THR A 362 5.85 -2.97 19.67
CA THR A 362 6.71 -1.82 20.00
C THR A 362 6.71 -0.77 18.90
N TYR A 363 6.66 -1.19 17.64
CA TYR A 363 6.85 -0.34 16.48
C TYR A 363 5.67 -0.48 15.50
N ASN A 364 5.33 0.61 14.82
CA ASN A 364 4.35 0.60 13.74
C ASN A 364 5.05 0.20 12.42
N LEU A 365 5.16 -1.11 12.17
CA LEU A 365 5.71 -1.66 10.94
C LEU A 365 4.82 -2.76 10.34
N THR A 366 4.94 -2.98 9.04
CA THR A 366 4.36 -4.12 8.34
C THR A 366 5.44 -5.16 8.04
N ILE A 367 5.17 -6.44 8.29
CA ILE A 367 6.11 -7.53 8.00
C ILE A 367 5.54 -8.43 6.91
N HIS A 368 6.19 -8.44 5.74
CA HIS A 368 5.94 -9.41 4.68
C HIS A 368 6.95 -10.55 4.78
N THR A 369 6.53 -11.74 4.35
CA THR A 369 7.42 -12.91 4.34
C THR A 369 7.45 -13.57 2.98
N VAL A 370 8.63 -14.02 2.56
CA VAL A 370 8.85 -14.73 1.30
C VAL A 370 9.52 -16.06 1.60
N THR A 371 8.90 -17.15 1.17
CA THR A 371 9.49 -18.49 1.27
C THR A 371 9.91 -18.99 -0.10
N PHE A 372 11.12 -19.50 -0.23
CA PHE A 372 11.66 -20.03 -1.49
C PHE A 372 11.85 -21.55 -1.43
N GLY A 373 11.43 -22.23 -2.49
CA GLY A 373 11.60 -23.68 -2.64
C GLY A 373 10.77 -24.52 -1.66
N SER A 374 10.87 -25.84 -1.83
CA SER A 374 10.09 -26.81 -1.07
C SER A 374 10.56 -27.03 0.39
N GLY A 375 11.80 -26.61 0.70
CA GLY A 375 12.43 -26.78 2.01
C GLY A 375 12.04 -25.75 3.07
N ALA A 376 11.36 -24.66 2.67
CA ALA A 376 11.02 -23.56 3.56
C ALA A 376 9.81 -23.87 4.48
N ASP A 377 9.85 -23.36 5.72
CA ASP A 377 8.74 -23.50 6.69
C ASP A 377 7.60 -22.51 6.38
N LYS A 378 6.81 -22.82 5.34
CA LYS A 378 5.68 -21.99 4.86
C LYS A 378 4.69 -21.65 5.99
N THR A 379 4.38 -22.63 6.84
CA THR A 379 3.41 -22.47 7.94
C THR A 379 3.89 -21.44 8.96
N ARG A 380 5.19 -21.47 9.33
CA ARG A 380 5.75 -20.50 10.28
C ARG A 380 5.80 -19.11 9.68
N MET A 381 6.23 -18.97 8.43
CA MET A 381 6.34 -17.66 7.78
C MET A 381 4.98 -17.01 7.51
N GLN A 382 3.93 -17.81 7.27
CA GLN A 382 2.54 -17.33 7.25
C GLN A 382 2.12 -16.71 8.58
N LYS A 383 2.48 -17.33 9.71
CA LYS A 383 2.18 -16.78 11.04
C LYS A 383 2.93 -15.48 11.29
N VAL A 384 4.20 -15.41 10.88
CA VAL A 384 5.02 -14.19 11.00
C VAL A 384 4.40 -13.03 10.21
N ALA A 385 4.01 -13.26 8.96
CA ALA A 385 3.33 -12.23 8.15
C ALA A 385 1.99 -11.80 8.77
N ALA A 386 1.18 -12.75 9.24
CA ALA A 386 -0.10 -12.47 9.88
C ALA A 386 0.06 -11.63 11.16
N ILE A 387 1.09 -11.89 11.98
CA ILE A 387 1.42 -11.07 13.15
C ILE A 387 1.87 -9.66 12.72
N GLY A 388 2.65 -9.60 11.64
CA GLY A 388 3.13 -8.37 11.01
C GLY A 388 2.08 -7.52 10.30
N GLY A 389 0.82 -7.99 10.20
CA GLY A 389 -0.21 -7.34 9.38
C GLY A 389 0.11 -7.31 7.87
N GLY A 390 1.07 -8.13 7.41
CA GLY A 390 1.50 -8.20 6.02
C GLY A 390 1.09 -9.51 5.35
N SER A 391 1.63 -9.73 4.15
CA SER A 391 1.34 -10.90 3.30
C SER A 391 2.50 -11.89 3.30
N HIS A 392 2.15 -13.18 3.19
CA HIS A 392 3.11 -14.25 2.91
C HIS A 392 3.08 -14.60 1.42
N TYR A 393 4.26 -14.74 0.84
CA TYR A 393 4.47 -15.14 -0.55
C TYR A 393 5.34 -16.40 -0.61
N HIS A 394 5.12 -17.19 -1.64
CA HIS A 394 5.89 -18.41 -1.86
C HIS A 394 6.28 -18.57 -3.33
N ALA A 395 7.57 -18.81 -3.55
CA ALA A 395 8.15 -19.08 -4.85
C ALA A 395 8.73 -20.49 -4.88
N GLU A 396 8.33 -21.29 -5.87
CA GLU A 396 8.87 -22.65 -6.05
C GLU A 396 10.18 -22.66 -6.85
N ASP A 397 10.41 -21.64 -7.69
CA ASP A 397 11.61 -21.47 -8.51
C ASP A 397 12.03 -19.99 -8.65
N GLY A 398 13.20 -19.75 -9.27
CA GLY A 398 13.79 -18.41 -9.38
C GLY A 398 12.95 -17.41 -10.19
N THR A 399 12.20 -17.90 -11.19
CA THR A 399 11.28 -17.04 -11.97
C THR A 399 10.13 -16.59 -11.09
N ALA A 400 9.49 -17.52 -10.37
CA ALA A 400 8.44 -17.20 -9.43
C ALA A 400 8.94 -16.28 -8.30
N LEU A 401 10.20 -16.40 -7.89
CA LEU A 401 10.79 -15.54 -6.87
C LEU A 401 10.88 -14.09 -7.36
N LYS A 402 11.34 -13.89 -8.61
CA LYS A 402 11.35 -12.58 -9.24
C LYS A 402 9.95 -11.97 -9.31
N ASP A 403 8.97 -12.73 -9.82
CA ASP A 403 7.58 -12.28 -9.92
C ASP A 403 7.00 -11.87 -8.54
N VAL A 404 7.31 -12.64 -7.49
CA VAL A 404 6.89 -12.32 -6.11
C VAL A 404 7.49 -11.01 -5.62
N PHE A 405 8.77 -10.78 -5.88
CA PHE A 405 9.45 -9.56 -5.45
C PHE A 405 8.91 -8.34 -6.22
N GLU A 406 8.67 -8.45 -7.52
CA GLU A 406 8.00 -7.41 -8.31
C GLU A 406 6.56 -7.15 -7.81
N GLU A 407 5.82 -8.20 -7.43
CA GLU A 407 4.49 -8.06 -6.84
C GLU A 407 4.53 -7.33 -5.49
N ILE A 408 5.51 -7.61 -4.65
CA ILE A 408 5.69 -6.92 -3.37
C ILE A 408 5.92 -5.43 -3.63
N ALA A 409 6.85 -5.06 -4.51
CA ALA A 409 7.14 -3.66 -4.84
C ALA A 409 5.89 -2.89 -5.29
N ASN A 410 5.06 -3.50 -6.14
CA ASN A 410 3.84 -2.89 -6.67
C ASN A 410 2.70 -2.76 -5.63
N ASN A 411 2.64 -3.65 -4.64
CA ASN A 411 1.55 -3.69 -3.67
C ASN A 411 1.85 -2.96 -2.35
N LEU A 412 3.04 -2.36 -2.21
CA LEU A 412 3.32 -1.49 -1.06
C LEU A 412 2.34 -0.30 -1.08
N PRO A 413 1.68 0.06 0.05
CA PRO A 413 0.71 1.17 0.08
C PRO A 413 1.33 2.49 -0.40
N VAL A 414 0.71 3.16 -1.38
CA VAL A 414 1.25 4.39 -2.03
C VAL A 414 0.53 5.68 -1.59
N LEU A 415 -0.69 5.59 -1.03
CA LEU A 415 -1.50 6.79 -0.74
C LEU A 415 -2.40 6.59 0.50
N LEU A 416 -2.34 7.53 1.45
CA LEU A 416 -3.24 7.61 2.60
C LEU A 416 -4.12 8.86 2.49
N THR A 417 -5.40 8.73 2.83
CA THR A 417 -6.36 9.85 2.81
C THR A 417 -7.08 9.93 4.14
N GLU A 418 -7.10 11.13 4.74
CA GLU A 418 -7.73 11.42 6.03
C GLU A 418 -8.81 12.52 5.98
#